data_AF-A0A3E1EYL9-F1
#
_entry.id   AF-A0A3E1EYL9-F1
#
_cell.length_a   1.000
_cell.length_b   1.000
_cell.length_c   1.000
_cell.angle_alpha   90.00
_cell.angle_beta   90.00
_cell.angle_gamma   90.00
#
_symmetry.space_group_name_H-M   'P 1'
#
loop_
_entity.id
_entity.type
_entity.pdbx_description
1 polymer ?
#
loop_
_entity_poly.entity_id
_entity_poly.type
_entity_poly.pdbx_seq_one_letter_code
_entity_poly.pdbx_strand_id
1 'polypeptide(L)'
;MSLILGAILLVISVLVGGGLVVFLENMNRGKLIKILLSLSGGFLLAIAFIHFIPEIYAHGSSGVGYYILLGFLIQLFLEYFSGGIEHGHIHAKDVKGTIPWSLFLALSFHSFFEGMPLEAQFMVESGEAVAESVHHLHHHAHHDHSKGDGVQGLLLGIILHKIPVAIALMTLLLASGFKKSKAWMVLSAFALMAPLGMLVGHYGAKNAWLNLEIILAVVVGMFLHISTTIIFESSENHKFNLIKLISLLLGVGLAMIAI
;
A
#
# COMPACT_ATOMS: atom_id res chain seq x y z
N MET A 1 16.56 5.21 9.62
CA MET A 1 15.45 6.10 9.32
C MET A 1 14.55 6.20 10.55
N SER A 2 14.21 7.40 11.02
CA SER A 2 13.34 7.55 12.19
C SER A 2 11.86 7.36 11.81
N LEU A 3 11.02 6.96 12.78
CA LEU A 3 9.56 6.92 12.69
C LEU A 3 8.99 8.20 12.05
N ILE A 4 9.49 9.36 12.48
CA ILE A 4 9.07 10.67 11.98
C ILE A 4 9.40 10.83 10.50
N LEU A 5 10.60 10.42 10.07
CA LEU A 5 10.99 10.48 8.67
C LEU A 5 10.13 9.55 7.80
N GLY A 6 9.86 8.32 8.26
CA GLY A 6 8.94 7.40 7.60
C GLY A 6 7.54 7.99 7.42
N ALA A 7 6.97 8.56 8.49
CA ALA A 7 5.67 9.23 8.45
C ALA A 7 5.65 10.41 7.47
N ILE A 8 6.70 11.24 7.44
CA ILE A 8 6.83 12.36 6.50
C ILE A 8 6.86 11.87 5.05
N LEU A 9 7.63 10.81 4.75
CA LEU A 9 7.71 10.25 3.40
C LEU A 9 6.36 9.72 2.91
N LEU A 10 5.57 9.08 3.78
CA LEU A 10 4.21 8.62 3.46
C LEU A 10 3.26 9.77 3.15
N VAL A 11 3.31 10.86 3.93
CA VAL A 11 2.48 12.04 3.67
C VAL A 11 2.90 12.68 2.35
N ILE A 12 4.20 12.86 2.12
CA ILE A 12 4.73 13.46 0.90
C ILE A 12 4.33 12.65 -0.33
N SER A 13 4.39 11.32 -0.30
CA SER A 13 4.05 10.49 -1.46
C SER A 13 2.59 10.69 -1.90
N VAL A 14 1.66 10.80 -0.95
CA VAL A 14 0.24 11.10 -1.22
C VAL A 14 0.07 12.52 -1.77
N LEU A 15 0.72 13.52 -1.17
CA LEU A 15 0.65 14.90 -1.66
C LEU A 15 1.25 15.06 -3.06
N VAL A 16 2.34 14.36 -3.35
CA VAL A 16 2.95 14.29 -4.69
C VAL A 16 1.97 13.69 -5.68
N GLY A 17 1.31 12.59 -5.35
CA GLY A 17 0.26 12.00 -6.19
C GLY A 17 -0.89 12.98 -6.50
N GLY A 18 -1.38 13.70 -5.49
CA GLY A 18 -2.37 14.76 -5.69
C GLY A 18 -1.87 15.93 -6.54
N GLY A 19 -0.62 16.36 -6.32
CA GLY A 19 0.02 17.43 -7.05
C GLY A 19 0.20 17.10 -8.53
N LEU A 20 0.56 15.85 -8.84
CA LEU A 20 0.65 15.33 -10.20
C LEU A 20 -0.69 15.47 -10.93
N VAL A 21 -1.83 15.22 -10.28
CA VAL A 21 -3.16 15.39 -10.92
C VAL A 21 -3.41 16.85 -11.30
N VAL A 22 -3.06 17.78 -10.41
CA VAL A 22 -3.28 19.22 -10.64
C VAL A 22 -2.30 19.77 -11.69
N PHE A 23 -1.06 19.29 -11.71
CA PHE A 23 -0.03 19.72 -12.65
C PHE A 23 -0.21 19.11 -14.05
N LEU A 24 -0.61 17.84 -14.12
CA LEU A 24 -0.78 17.09 -15.36
C LEU A 24 -2.21 17.22 -15.91
N GLU A 25 -2.85 18.37 -15.70
CA GLU A 25 -4.27 18.61 -16.01
C GLU A 25 -4.60 18.30 -17.49
N ASN A 26 -3.60 18.30 -18.39
CA ASN A 26 -3.72 18.09 -19.84
C ASN A 26 -3.20 16.73 -20.39
N MET A 27 -2.73 15.78 -19.57
CA MET A 27 -2.27 14.46 -20.05
C MET A 27 -3.37 13.40 -20.03
N ASN A 28 -3.18 12.30 -20.77
CA ASN A 28 -4.12 11.16 -20.83
C ASN A 28 -4.12 10.36 -19.51
N ARG A 29 -4.73 10.93 -18.46
CA ARG A 29 -4.62 10.52 -17.05
C ARG A 29 -4.95 9.05 -16.82
N GLY A 30 -5.97 8.52 -17.50
CA GLY A 30 -6.39 7.14 -17.33
C GLY A 30 -5.34 6.11 -17.75
N LYS A 31 -4.57 6.37 -18.82
CA LYS A 31 -3.50 5.46 -19.27
C LYS A 31 -2.32 5.48 -18.30
N LEU A 32 -1.94 6.67 -17.82
CA LEU A 32 -0.85 6.81 -16.85
C LEU A 32 -1.19 6.14 -15.51
N ILE A 33 -2.41 6.36 -14.98
CA ILE A 33 -2.88 5.71 -13.75
C ILE A 33 -2.78 4.19 -13.89
N LYS A 34 -3.34 3.63 -14.98
CA LYS A 34 -3.32 2.17 -15.21
C LYS A 34 -1.89 1.61 -15.32
N ILE A 35 -0.94 2.35 -15.89
CA ILE A 35 0.47 1.95 -15.98
C ILE A 35 1.13 2.00 -14.60
N LEU A 36 1.06 3.13 -13.91
CA LEU A 36 1.65 3.30 -12.57
C LEU A 36 1.10 2.27 -11.58
N LEU A 37 -0.18 1.91 -11.74
CA LEU A 37 -0.84 0.93 -10.90
C LEU A 37 -0.44 -0.51 -11.24
N SER A 38 -0.21 -0.81 -12.52
CA SER A 38 0.37 -2.11 -12.93
C SER A 38 1.80 -2.26 -12.41
N LEU A 39 2.61 -1.19 -12.44
CA LEU A 39 3.96 -1.15 -11.85
C LEU A 39 3.92 -1.42 -10.34
N SER A 40 3.09 -0.67 -9.60
CA SER A 40 2.92 -0.83 -8.16
C SER A 40 2.38 -2.21 -7.79
N GLY A 41 1.37 -2.71 -8.52
CA GLY A 41 0.80 -4.04 -8.30
C GLY A 41 1.83 -5.15 -8.49
N GLY A 42 2.68 -5.06 -9.51
CA GLY A 42 3.80 -5.98 -9.72
C GLY A 42 4.84 -5.93 -8.60
N PHE A 43 5.19 -4.74 -8.12
CA PHE A 43 6.10 -4.55 -7.00
C PHE A 43 5.54 -5.18 -5.70
N LEU A 44 4.31 -4.84 -5.32
CA LEU A 44 3.67 -5.37 -4.11
C LEU A 44 3.48 -6.89 -4.17
N LEU A 45 3.15 -7.42 -5.36
CA LEU A 45 3.01 -8.87 -5.56
C LEU A 45 4.35 -9.58 -5.33
N ALA A 46 5.42 -9.05 -5.92
CA ALA A 46 6.75 -9.62 -5.79
C ALA A 46 7.24 -9.58 -4.34
N ILE A 47 7.10 -8.44 -3.65
CA ILE A 47 7.46 -8.36 -2.23
C ILE A 47 6.63 -9.33 -1.37
N ALA A 48 5.31 -9.43 -1.62
CA ALA A 48 4.46 -10.35 -0.89
C ALA A 48 4.95 -11.81 -1.03
N PHE A 49 5.24 -12.26 -2.25
CA PHE A 49 5.64 -13.65 -2.49
C PHE A 49 7.09 -13.98 -2.13
N ILE A 50 8.02 -13.06 -2.36
CA ILE A 50 9.46 -13.34 -2.25
C ILE A 50 9.98 -12.99 -0.85
N HIS A 51 9.34 -12.04 -0.17
CA HIS A 51 9.81 -11.55 1.11
C HIS A 51 8.82 -11.83 2.24
N PHE A 52 7.60 -11.30 2.20
CA PHE A 52 6.71 -11.39 3.36
C PHE A 52 6.14 -12.77 3.61
N ILE A 53 5.65 -13.48 2.59
CA ILE A 53 5.08 -14.82 2.77
C ILE A 53 6.14 -15.78 3.34
N PRO A 54 7.36 -15.88 2.79
CA PRO A 54 8.41 -16.70 3.40
C PRO A 54 8.68 -16.33 4.86
N GLU A 55 8.79 -15.03 5.15
CA GLU A 55 9.08 -14.49 6.48
C GLU A 55 8.01 -14.86 7.52
N ILE A 56 6.73 -14.61 7.21
CA ILE A 56 5.62 -14.89 8.15
C ILE A 56 5.39 -16.39 8.37
N TYR A 57 5.78 -17.26 7.42
CA TYR A 57 5.71 -18.72 7.61
C TYR A 57 6.94 -19.29 8.31
N ALA A 58 8.10 -18.62 8.26
CA ALA A 58 9.29 -19.02 8.97
C ALA A 58 9.17 -18.77 10.48
N HIS A 59 8.58 -17.64 10.87
CA HIS A 59 8.53 -17.19 12.28
C HIS A 59 7.13 -17.21 12.89
N GLY A 60 6.08 -17.23 12.06
CA GLY A 60 4.71 -17.14 12.55
C GLY A 60 4.16 -18.45 13.13
N SER A 61 3.10 -18.33 13.93
CA SER A 61 2.38 -19.46 14.52
C SER A 61 1.73 -20.39 13.48
N SER A 62 1.45 -21.64 13.87
CA SER A 62 0.65 -22.60 13.09
C SER A 62 -0.77 -22.07 12.88
N GLY A 63 -0.98 -21.29 11.82
CA GLY A 63 -2.23 -20.60 11.56
C GLY A 63 -2.10 -19.28 10.77
N VAL A 64 -0.88 -18.85 10.43
CA VAL A 64 -0.64 -17.59 9.68
C VAL A 64 -1.46 -17.49 8.39
N GLY A 65 -1.66 -18.61 7.69
CA GLY A 65 -2.49 -18.67 6.48
C GLY A 65 -3.93 -18.19 6.67
N TYR A 66 -4.53 -18.38 7.85
CA TYR A 66 -5.87 -17.87 8.15
C TYR A 66 -5.91 -16.33 8.19
N TYR A 67 -4.85 -15.69 8.68
CA TYR A 67 -4.76 -14.23 8.73
C TYR A 67 -4.49 -13.62 7.36
N ILE A 68 -3.71 -14.30 6.50
CA ILE A 68 -3.56 -13.91 5.09
C ILE A 68 -4.92 -13.98 4.39
N LEU A 69 -5.65 -15.08 4.55
CA LEU A 69 -7.00 -15.20 3.98
C LEU A 69 -7.94 -14.12 4.51
N LEU A 70 -7.91 -13.85 5.81
CA LEU A 70 -8.71 -12.80 6.44
C LEU A 70 -8.39 -11.43 5.82
N GLY A 71 -7.12 -11.10 5.64
CA GLY A 71 -6.69 -9.86 4.99
C GLY A 71 -7.19 -9.73 3.56
N PHE A 72 -7.12 -10.81 2.78
CA PHE A 72 -7.67 -10.86 1.43
C PHE A 72 -9.19 -10.55 1.45
N LEU A 73 -9.94 -11.18 2.35
CA LEU A 73 -11.38 -10.97 2.49
C LEU A 73 -11.73 -9.56 3.01
N ILE A 74 -10.95 -9.00 3.94
CA ILE A 74 -11.11 -7.62 4.40
C ILE A 74 -10.94 -6.67 3.22
N GLN A 75 -9.90 -6.86 2.39
CA GLN A 75 -9.69 -5.99 1.24
C GLN A 75 -10.79 -6.14 0.19
N LEU A 76 -11.23 -7.37 -0.09
CA LEU A 76 -12.39 -7.61 -0.96
C LEU A 76 -13.65 -6.90 -0.45
N PHE A 77 -13.88 -6.91 0.86
CA PHE A 77 -14.99 -6.18 1.47
C PHE A 77 -14.83 -4.66 1.33
N LEU A 78 -13.63 -4.11 1.56
CA LEU A 78 -13.36 -2.69 1.38
C LEU A 78 -13.51 -2.26 -0.08
N GLU A 79 -13.15 -3.12 -1.04
CA GLU A 79 -13.30 -2.87 -2.48
C GLU A 79 -14.75 -2.62 -2.87
N TYR A 80 -15.70 -3.39 -2.30
CA TYR A 80 -17.13 -3.18 -2.54
C TYR A 80 -17.57 -1.74 -2.26
N PHE A 81 -17.01 -1.09 -1.24
CA PHE A 81 -17.32 0.30 -0.90
C PHE A 81 -16.48 1.33 -1.67
N SER A 82 -15.32 0.93 -2.19
CA SER A 82 -14.43 1.77 -2.99
C SER A 82 -14.81 1.79 -4.49
N GLY A 83 -15.58 0.81 -4.95
CA GLY A 83 -15.92 0.68 -6.38
C GLY A 83 -14.69 0.43 -7.25
N GLY A 84 -13.60 -0.11 -6.69
CA GLY A 84 -12.43 -0.54 -7.44
C GLY A 84 -11.49 0.57 -7.91
N ILE A 85 -11.55 1.76 -7.29
CA ILE A 85 -10.69 2.89 -7.66
C ILE A 85 -9.21 2.59 -7.42
N GLU A 86 -8.90 1.75 -6.44
CA GLU A 86 -7.55 1.27 -6.14
C GLU A 86 -6.92 0.49 -7.30
N HIS A 87 -7.70 -0.05 -8.23
CA HIS A 87 -7.21 -0.71 -9.45
C HIS A 87 -7.59 0.04 -10.74
N GLY A 88 -8.02 1.31 -10.64
CA GLY A 88 -8.09 2.26 -11.75
C GLY A 88 -9.43 2.35 -12.48
N HIS A 89 -10.52 1.84 -11.89
CA HIS A 89 -11.87 1.98 -12.44
C HIS A 89 -12.45 3.34 -12.04
N ILE A 90 -12.40 4.29 -12.96
CA ILE A 90 -12.97 5.63 -12.74
C ILE A 90 -14.13 5.82 -13.73
N HIS A 91 -15.36 5.49 -13.30
CA HIS A 91 -16.57 5.81 -14.05
C HIS A 91 -17.07 7.21 -13.67
N ALA A 92 -16.43 8.23 -14.25
CA ALA A 92 -16.73 9.64 -13.99
C ALA A 92 -18.08 10.13 -14.55
N LYS A 93 -18.91 9.26 -15.15
CA LYS A 93 -20.13 9.68 -15.86
C LYS A 93 -21.40 9.74 -15.01
N ASP A 94 -21.43 9.12 -13.82
CA ASP A 94 -22.67 9.03 -13.01
C ASP A 94 -22.63 9.76 -11.65
N VAL A 95 -21.51 10.35 -11.25
CA VAL A 95 -21.39 10.99 -9.92
C VAL A 95 -21.55 12.51 -10.01
N LYS A 96 -22.80 12.99 -10.14
CA LYS A 96 -23.10 14.40 -9.86
C LYS A 96 -23.33 14.60 -8.36
N GLY A 97 -22.37 15.24 -7.70
CA GLY A 97 -22.62 16.06 -6.50
C GLY A 97 -22.57 15.40 -5.14
N THR A 98 -22.36 14.09 -5.03
CA THR A 98 -22.24 13.41 -3.72
C THR A 98 -20.85 12.85 -3.52
N ILE A 99 -20.25 13.18 -2.38
CA ILE A 99 -18.98 12.61 -1.93
C ILE A 99 -19.21 11.11 -1.72
N PRO A 100 -18.44 10.21 -2.37
CA PRO A 100 -18.47 8.81 -2.00
C PRO A 100 -17.69 8.67 -0.68
N TRP A 101 -18.29 9.09 0.44
CA TRP A 101 -17.69 8.98 1.76
C TRP A 101 -17.38 7.52 2.12
N SER A 102 -18.15 6.58 1.57
CA SER A 102 -17.87 5.14 1.64
C SER A 102 -16.51 4.79 1.02
N LEU A 103 -16.20 5.34 -0.16
CA LEU A 103 -14.89 5.17 -0.79
C LEU A 103 -13.80 5.75 0.09
N PHE A 104 -13.94 7.01 0.51
CA PHE A 104 -12.91 7.66 1.33
C PHE A 104 -12.63 6.83 2.58
N LEU A 105 -13.67 6.37 3.26
CA LEU A 105 -13.54 5.55 4.45
C LEU A 105 -12.87 4.21 4.16
N ALA A 106 -13.26 3.53 3.07
CA ALA A 106 -12.66 2.26 2.67
C ALA A 106 -11.17 2.40 2.36
N LEU A 107 -10.79 3.40 1.55
CA LEU A 107 -9.39 3.71 1.24
C LEU A 107 -8.62 4.07 2.51
N SER A 108 -9.23 4.85 3.41
CA SER A 108 -8.62 5.24 4.67
C SER A 108 -8.33 4.04 5.57
N PHE A 109 -9.26 3.08 5.69
CA PHE A 109 -9.02 1.84 6.43
C PHE A 109 -7.92 1.00 5.78
N HIS A 110 -8.00 0.82 4.45
CA HIS A 110 -6.95 0.13 3.70
C HIS A 110 -5.57 0.74 3.99
N SER A 111 -5.46 2.06 3.86
CA SER A 111 -4.22 2.81 4.11
C SER A 111 -3.74 2.74 5.55
N PHE A 112 -4.66 2.65 6.50
CA PHE A 112 -4.35 2.55 7.92
C PHE A 112 -3.73 1.20 8.27
N PHE A 113 -4.34 0.10 7.80
CA PHE A 113 -3.79 -1.25 8.03
C PHE A 113 -2.41 -1.41 7.38
N GLU A 114 -2.24 -0.94 6.14
CA GLU A 114 -0.95 -0.97 5.45
C GLU A 114 0.16 -0.23 6.22
N GLY A 115 -0.18 0.81 6.98
CA GLY A 115 0.77 1.56 7.79
C GLY A 115 1.23 0.85 9.07
N MET A 116 0.44 -0.08 9.63
CA MET A 116 0.72 -0.68 10.94
C MET A 116 2.02 -1.52 10.98
N PRO A 117 2.32 -2.39 10.01
CA PRO A 117 3.55 -3.20 10.03
C PRO A 117 4.84 -2.40 9.82
N LEU A 118 4.74 -1.15 9.34
CA LEU A 118 5.93 -0.33 9.04
C LEU A 118 6.79 -0.07 10.26
N GLU A 119 6.23 -0.10 11.46
CA GLU A 119 7.03 0.13 12.65
C GLU A 119 8.06 -0.97 12.92
N ALA A 120 7.77 -2.22 12.54
CA ALA A 120 8.72 -3.32 12.72
C ALA A 120 10.09 -3.00 12.08
N GLN A 121 10.11 -2.20 11.02
CA GLN A 121 11.35 -1.74 10.36
C GLN A 121 12.12 -0.70 11.16
N PHE A 122 11.45 0.15 11.94
CA PHE A 122 12.08 1.30 12.61
C PHE A 122 12.55 0.99 14.03
N MET A 123 11.95 0.02 14.74
CA MET A 123 12.38 -0.36 16.09
C MET A 123 13.74 -1.06 16.10
N VAL A 124 14.10 -1.76 15.02
CA VAL A 124 15.41 -2.44 14.87
C VAL A 124 16.55 -1.41 14.83
N GLU A 125 16.30 -0.24 14.26
CA GLU A 125 17.33 0.78 14.05
C GLU A 125 17.53 1.71 15.25
N SER A 126 16.53 1.83 16.13
CA SER A 126 16.59 2.68 17.32
C SER A 126 17.23 2.01 18.54
N GLY A 127 17.44 0.69 18.51
CA GLY A 127 18.03 -0.06 19.62
C GLY A 127 17.17 -0.09 20.90
N GLU A 128 15.89 0.30 20.81
CA GLU A 128 14.95 0.17 21.92
C GLU A 128 14.58 -1.31 22.11
N ALA A 129 14.77 -1.84 23.33
CA ALA A 129 14.36 -3.19 23.67
C ALA A 129 12.83 -3.29 23.64
N VAL A 130 12.31 -4.10 22.73
CA VAL A 130 10.89 -4.46 22.63
C VAL A 130 10.73 -5.92 23.00
N ALA A 131 9.55 -6.25 23.55
CA ALA A 131 9.15 -7.59 23.96
C ALA A 131 9.66 -8.70 23.02
N GLU A 132 9.99 -9.85 23.62
CA GLU A 132 10.55 -11.07 23.02
C GLU A 132 9.87 -11.49 21.70
N SER A 133 8.60 -11.12 21.51
CA SER A 133 7.81 -11.31 20.28
C SER A 133 8.27 -10.56 19.04
N VAL A 134 9.18 -9.58 19.14
CA VAL A 134 9.79 -8.88 17.99
C VAL A 134 11.22 -9.38 17.73
N HIS A 135 11.86 -10.03 18.71
CA HIS A 135 13.25 -10.46 18.64
C HIS A 135 13.48 -11.66 17.70
N HIS A 136 12.43 -12.45 17.44
CA HIS A 136 12.50 -13.63 16.58
C HIS A 136 12.37 -13.34 15.07
N LEU A 137 12.04 -12.11 14.66
CA LEU A 137 11.87 -11.79 13.24
C LEU A 137 13.20 -11.80 12.45
N HIS A 138 14.38 -11.69 13.09
CA HIS A 138 15.61 -11.34 12.35
C HIS A 138 16.93 -12.00 12.78
N HIS A 139 16.95 -13.02 13.66
CA HIS A 139 18.22 -13.59 14.16
C HIS A 139 18.97 -14.56 13.22
N HIS A 140 18.48 -14.81 12.00
CA HIS A 140 19.14 -15.77 11.08
C HIS A 140 19.46 -15.24 9.67
N ALA A 141 19.62 -13.92 9.49
CA ALA A 141 20.23 -13.35 8.29
C ALA A 141 21.78 -13.42 8.33
N HIS A 142 22.33 -14.63 8.48
CA HIS A 142 23.77 -14.89 8.33
C HIS A 142 24.03 -15.79 7.12
N HIS A 143 23.70 -15.30 5.92
CA HIS A 143 24.41 -15.70 4.71
C HIS A 143 24.56 -14.48 3.79
N ASP A 144 25.74 -13.86 3.95
CA ASP A 144 26.53 -13.14 2.94
C ASP A 144 25.80 -12.56 1.72
N HIS A 145 25.11 -11.42 1.91
CA HIS A 145 25.00 -10.39 0.88
C HIS A 145 25.15 -8.99 1.49
N SER A 146 26.28 -8.38 1.16
CA SER A 146 26.58 -6.94 1.14
C SER A 146 25.39 -5.97 1.35
N LYS A 147 25.46 -5.23 2.46
CA LYS A 147 24.90 -3.88 2.71
C LYS A 147 23.37 -3.73 2.77
N GLY A 148 22.82 -3.68 3.98
CA GLY A 148 21.90 -2.62 4.44
C GLY A 148 20.52 -2.36 3.80
N ASP A 149 20.05 -3.14 2.82
CA ASP A 149 18.97 -2.67 1.92
C ASP A 149 17.59 -3.35 2.08
N GLY A 150 17.45 -4.53 2.70
CA GLY A 150 16.15 -5.23 2.79
C GLY A 150 15.05 -4.52 3.60
N VAL A 151 15.43 -3.62 4.52
CA VAL A 151 14.51 -2.84 5.37
C VAL A 151 13.78 -1.74 4.58
N GLN A 152 14.29 -1.35 3.39
CA GLN A 152 13.70 -0.29 2.57
C GLN A 152 12.56 -0.80 1.68
N GLY A 153 12.46 -2.11 1.44
CA GLY A 153 11.53 -2.71 0.48
C GLY A 153 10.05 -2.46 0.79
N LEU A 154 9.59 -2.68 2.04
CA LEU A 154 8.19 -2.47 2.40
C LEU A 154 7.79 -0.99 2.31
N LEU A 155 8.57 -0.10 2.95
CA LEU A 155 8.29 1.33 2.90
C LEU A 155 8.32 1.84 1.45
N LEU A 156 9.29 1.41 0.65
CA LEU A 156 9.36 1.76 -0.76
C LEU A 156 8.12 1.27 -1.52
N GLY A 157 7.67 0.04 -1.28
CA GLY A 157 6.47 -0.51 -1.90
C GLY A 157 5.21 0.26 -1.56
N ILE A 158 5.03 0.58 -0.29
CA ILE A 158 3.92 1.41 0.18
C ILE A 158 4.01 2.79 -0.47
N ILE A 159 5.16 3.46 -0.45
CA ILE A 159 5.34 4.77 -1.08
C ILE A 159 4.99 4.72 -2.59
N LEU A 160 5.49 3.71 -3.31
CA LEU A 160 5.23 3.53 -4.73
C LEU A 160 3.75 3.24 -5.03
N HIS A 161 3.04 2.59 -4.11
CA HIS A 161 1.61 2.30 -4.23
C HIS A 161 0.71 3.49 -3.84
N LYS A 162 1.12 4.30 -2.86
CA LYS A 162 0.37 5.48 -2.41
C LYS A 162 0.21 6.53 -3.50
N ILE A 163 1.21 6.67 -4.38
CA ILE A 163 1.17 7.65 -5.48
C ILE A 163 0.00 7.36 -6.45
N PRO A 164 -0.13 6.15 -7.05
CA PRO A 164 -1.30 5.78 -7.85
C PRO A 164 -2.64 6.00 -7.14
N VAL A 165 -2.76 5.57 -5.88
CA VAL A 165 -4.01 5.68 -5.11
C VAL A 165 -4.39 7.15 -4.88
N ALA A 166 -3.40 7.99 -4.54
CA ALA A 166 -3.60 9.43 -4.37
C ALA A 166 -4.00 10.12 -5.68
N ILE A 167 -3.41 9.72 -6.81
CA ILE A 167 -3.79 10.22 -8.14
C ILE A 167 -5.25 9.85 -8.44
N ALA A 168 -5.66 8.61 -8.15
CA ALA A 168 -7.02 8.13 -8.39
C ALA A 168 -8.04 8.88 -7.53
N LEU A 169 -7.78 9.02 -6.22
CA LEU A 169 -8.62 9.75 -5.27
C LEU A 169 -8.74 11.24 -5.64
N MET A 170 -7.63 11.93 -5.90
CA MET A 170 -7.65 13.35 -6.29
C MET A 170 -8.40 13.55 -7.62
N THR A 171 -8.20 12.66 -8.59
CA THR A 171 -8.92 12.70 -9.88
C THR A 171 -10.42 12.58 -9.66
N LEU A 172 -10.86 11.64 -8.82
CA LEU A 172 -12.28 11.47 -8.51
C LEU A 172 -12.86 12.67 -7.78
N LEU A 173 -12.17 13.20 -6.77
CA LEU A 173 -12.64 14.36 -6.00
C LEU A 173 -12.90 15.56 -6.93
N LEU A 174 -11.95 15.86 -7.82
CA LEU A 174 -12.10 16.94 -8.80
C LEU A 174 -13.20 16.64 -9.81
N ALA A 175 -13.29 15.40 -10.32
CA ALA A 175 -14.35 14.99 -11.25
C ALA A 175 -15.75 15.05 -10.63
N SER A 176 -15.86 14.85 -9.31
CA SER A 176 -17.11 14.95 -8.54
C SER A 176 -17.55 16.40 -8.27
N GLY A 177 -16.83 17.39 -8.81
CA GLY A 177 -17.16 18.81 -8.70
C GLY A 177 -16.62 19.49 -7.44
N PHE A 178 -15.69 18.86 -6.71
CA PHE A 178 -15.06 19.55 -5.57
C PHE A 178 -14.21 20.72 -6.05
N LYS A 179 -14.27 21.82 -5.30
CA LYS A 179 -13.26 22.87 -5.40
C LYS A 179 -11.88 22.29 -5.03
N LYS A 180 -10.83 22.73 -5.73
CA LYS A 180 -9.44 22.28 -5.50
C LYS A 180 -9.04 22.33 -4.00
N SER A 181 -9.45 23.37 -3.27
CA SER A 181 -9.18 23.48 -1.83
C SER A 181 -9.80 22.36 -0.99
N LYS A 182 -11.07 22.02 -1.25
CA LYS A 182 -11.78 20.94 -0.54
C LYS A 182 -11.19 19.57 -0.89
N ALA A 183 -10.80 19.37 -2.16
CA ALA A 183 -10.15 18.14 -2.60
C ALA A 183 -8.80 17.94 -1.89
N TRP A 184 -7.99 19.00 -1.78
CA TRP A 184 -6.73 18.97 -1.02
C TRP A 184 -6.95 18.69 0.46
N MET A 185 -7.97 19.30 1.08
CA MET A 185 -8.30 19.02 2.48
C MET A 185 -8.61 17.53 2.73
N VAL A 186 -9.42 16.92 1.85
CA VAL A 186 -9.74 15.48 1.94
C VAL A 186 -8.51 14.62 1.67
N LEU A 187 -7.69 14.96 0.67
CA LEU A 187 -6.47 14.23 0.37
C LEU A 187 -5.45 14.31 1.52
N SER A 188 -5.32 15.47 2.17
CA SER A 188 -4.47 15.62 3.35
C SER A 188 -4.98 14.79 4.52
N ALA A 189 -6.29 14.70 4.74
CA ALA A 189 -6.85 13.79 5.74
C ALA A 189 -6.54 12.32 5.42
N PHE A 190 -6.64 11.91 4.15
CA PHE A 190 -6.23 10.58 3.70
C PHE A 190 -4.73 10.33 3.91
N ALA A 191 -3.87 11.31 3.63
CA ALA A 191 -2.41 11.20 3.78
C ALA A 191 -1.97 10.87 5.21
N LEU A 192 -2.78 11.20 6.22
CA LEU A 192 -2.50 10.91 7.62
C LEU A 192 -2.81 9.46 8.02
N MET A 193 -3.59 8.72 7.23
CA MET A 193 -4.06 7.39 7.64
C MET A 193 -2.93 6.36 7.76
N ALA A 194 -1.97 6.34 6.84
CA ALA A 194 -0.82 5.44 6.94
C ALA A 194 0.13 5.81 8.10
N PRO A 195 0.50 7.09 8.31
CA PRO A 195 1.18 7.53 9.53
C PRO A 195 0.44 7.16 10.82
N LEU A 196 -0.88 7.32 10.86
CA LEU A 196 -1.69 6.91 12.01
C LEU A 196 -1.62 5.40 12.23
N GLY A 197 -1.67 4.60 11.16
CA GLY A 197 -1.46 3.16 11.20
C GLY A 197 -0.10 2.81 11.80
N MET A 198 0.97 3.44 11.32
CA MET A 198 2.34 3.28 11.82
C MET A 198 2.45 3.61 13.32
N LEU A 199 1.87 4.72 13.76
CA LEU A 199 1.82 5.09 15.18
C LEU A 199 1.07 4.06 16.03
N VAL A 200 -0.07 3.58 15.55
CA VAL A 200 -0.83 2.53 16.26
C VAL A 200 -0.03 1.22 16.30
N GLY A 201 0.66 0.86 15.22
CA GLY A 201 1.59 -0.28 15.21
C GLY A 201 2.69 -0.14 16.25
N HIS A 202 3.28 1.06 16.38
CA HIS A 202 4.34 1.36 17.35
C HIS A 202 3.90 1.23 18.80
N TYR A 203 2.88 1.99 19.20
CA TYR A 203 2.38 1.90 20.57
C TYR A 203 1.72 0.53 20.83
N GLY A 204 1.17 -0.08 19.78
CA GLY A 204 0.73 -1.47 19.65
C GLY A 204 1.70 -2.49 20.17
N ALA A 205 2.81 -2.59 19.44
CA ALA A 205 3.86 -3.56 19.67
C ALA A 205 4.61 -3.26 20.97
N LYS A 206 4.92 -1.99 21.24
CA LYS A 206 5.65 -1.57 22.45
C LYS A 206 4.94 -1.98 23.74
N ASN A 207 3.60 -1.89 23.77
CA ASN A 207 2.78 -2.26 24.93
C ASN A 207 2.23 -3.69 24.85
N ALA A 208 2.71 -4.52 23.89
CA ALA A 208 2.34 -5.93 23.72
C ALA A 208 0.83 -6.24 23.56
N TRP A 209 0.03 -5.28 23.08
CA TRP A 209 -1.41 -5.48 22.80
C TRP A 209 -1.70 -5.74 21.31
N LEU A 210 -0.73 -5.49 20.43
CA LEU A 210 -0.80 -5.85 19.02
C LEU A 210 0.35 -6.81 18.65
N ASN A 211 0.00 -7.86 17.91
CA ASN A 211 0.97 -8.78 17.32
C ASN A 211 1.25 -8.34 15.86
N LEU A 212 2.45 -7.83 15.61
CA LEU A 212 2.82 -7.31 14.29
C LEU A 212 2.93 -8.40 13.21
N GLU A 213 3.24 -9.65 13.58
CA GLU A 213 3.26 -10.78 12.62
C GLU A 213 1.86 -11.07 12.09
N ILE A 214 0.86 -11.08 12.98
CA ILE A 214 -0.55 -11.27 12.60
C ILE A 214 -1.03 -10.10 11.73
N ILE A 215 -0.69 -8.87 12.10
CA ILE A 215 -1.07 -7.68 11.31
C ILE A 215 -0.37 -7.72 9.95
N LEU A 216 0.91 -8.07 9.89
CA LEU A 216 1.64 -8.22 8.64
C LEU A 216 0.99 -9.29 7.76
N ALA A 217 0.60 -10.45 8.31
CA ALA A 217 -0.11 -11.48 7.57
C ALA A 217 -1.43 -10.97 6.98
N VAL A 218 -2.21 -10.21 7.74
CA VAL A 218 -3.42 -9.53 7.23
C VAL A 218 -3.08 -8.57 6.09
N VAL A 219 -2.07 -7.71 6.26
CA VAL A 219 -1.65 -6.75 5.22
C VAL A 219 -1.14 -7.45 3.96
N VAL A 220 -0.40 -8.55 4.08
CA VAL A 220 0.01 -9.41 2.96
C VAL A 220 -1.20 -9.94 2.21
N GLY A 221 -2.24 -10.40 2.91
CA GLY A 221 -3.52 -10.78 2.31
C GLY A 221 -4.17 -9.65 1.52
N MET A 222 -4.17 -8.43 2.07
CA MET A 222 -4.69 -7.24 1.39
C MET A 222 -3.88 -6.91 0.13
N PHE A 223 -2.54 -7.01 0.17
CA PHE A 223 -1.68 -6.83 -1.00
C PHE A 223 -1.94 -7.86 -2.08
N LEU A 224 -2.08 -9.14 -1.72
CA LEU A 224 -2.39 -10.20 -2.68
C LEU A 224 -3.71 -9.90 -3.42
N HIS A 225 -4.74 -9.47 -2.70
CA HIS A 225 -6.01 -9.06 -3.31
C HIS A 225 -5.82 -7.92 -4.30
N ILE A 226 -5.23 -6.79 -3.86
CA ILE A 226 -5.03 -5.61 -4.73
C ILE A 226 -4.21 -5.96 -5.97
N SER A 227 -3.07 -6.62 -5.78
CA SER A 227 -2.18 -6.96 -6.89
C SER A 227 -2.82 -7.92 -7.88
N THR A 228 -3.57 -8.93 -7.42
CA THR A 228 -4.24 -9.87 -8.33
C THR A 228 -5.41 -9.21 -9.07
N THR A 229 -6.21 -8.37 -8.41
CA THR A 229 -7.26 -7.59 -9.07
C THR A 229 -6.67 -6.66 -10.14
N ILE A 230 -5.56 -5.97 -9.85
CA ILE A 230 -4.86 -5.14 -10.85
C ILE A 230 -4.43 -5.96 -12.07
N ILE A 231 -3.97 -7.20 -11.87
CA ILE A 231 -3.52 -8.08 -12.97
C ILE A 231 -4.70 -8.50 -13.85
N PHE A 232 -5.77 -9.02 -13.24
CA PHE A 232 -6.85 -9.66 -13.99
C PHE A 232 -7.88 -8.65 -14.54
N GLU A 233 -8.25 -7.65 -13.74
CA GLU A 233 -9.29 -6.67 -14.10
C GLU A 233 -8.75 -5.60 -15.07
N SER A 234 -7.43 -5.38 -15.13
CA SER A 234 -6.86 -4.39 -16.06
C SER A 234 -6.91 -4.81 -17.55
N SER A 235 -7.48 -5.97 -17.90
CA SER A 235 -7.65 -6.42 -19.29
C SER A 235 -9.03 -6.04 -19.88
N GLU A 236 -9.21 -4.76 -20.25
CA GLU A 236 -10.44 -4.34 -20.95
C GLU A 236 -10.52 -4.98 -22.37
N ASN A 237 -11.67 -5.60 -22.70
CA ASN A 237 -12.02 -6.16 -24.03
C ASN A 237 -11.20 -7.37 -24.53
N HIS A 238 -10.68 -8.23 -23.65
CA HIS A 238 -9.95 -9.47 -24.01
C HIS A 238 -8.72 -9.27 -24.93
N LYS A 239 -8.23 -8.04 -25.11
CA LYS A 239 -7.00 -7.75 -25.86
C LYS A 239 -5.84 -7.64 -24.89
N PHE A 240 -4.84 -8.49 -25.10
CA PHE A 240 -3.61 -8.50 -24.33
C PHE A 240 -2.93 -7.12 -24.38
N ASN A 241 -2.67 -6.54 -23.21
CA ASN A 241 -2.03 -5.22 -23.10
C ASN A 241 -0.57 -5.38 -22.68
N LEU A 242 0.31 -5.51 -23.68
CA LEU A 242 1.76 -5.72 -23.46
C LEU A 242 2.40 -4.61 -22.62
N ILE A 243 1.93 -3.36 -22.74
CA ILE A 243 2.46 -2.23 -21.95
C ILE A 243 2.21 -2.45 -20.45
N LYS A 244 1.02 -2.94 -20.08
CA LYS A 244 0.71 -3.24 -18.68
C LYS A 244 1.52 -4.43 -18.17
N LEU A 245 1.69 -5.47 -18.98
CA LEU A 245 2.55 -6.59 -18.61
C LEU A 245 4.00 -6.15 -18.40
N ILE A 246 4.58 -5.37 -19.32
CA ILE A 246 5.93 -4.83 -19.16
C ILE A 246 6.02 -3.99 -17.89
N SER A 247 5.04 -3.12 -17.63
CA SER A 247 4.98 -2.32 -16.42
C SER A 247 4.96 -3.18 -15.16
N LEU A 248 4.17 -4.25 -15.16
CA LEU A 248 4.13 -5.20 -14.05
C LEU A 248 5.47 -5.91 -13.85
N LEU A 249 6.09 -6.39 -14.93
CA LEU A 249 7.40 -7.06 -14.87
C LEU A 249 8.50 -6.12 -14.39
N LEU A 250 8.45 -4.84 -14.78
CA LEU A 250 9.33 -3.81 -14.23
C LEU A 250 9.11 -3.63 -12.72
N GLY A 251 7.86 -3.68 -12.25
CA GLY A 251 7.54 -3.63 -10.83
C GLY A 251 8.15 -4.79 -10.06
N VAL A 252 8.02 -6.00 -10.59
CA VAL A 252 8.66 -7.22 -10.05
C VAL A 252 10.19 -7.06 -10.04
N GLY A 253 10.78 -6.59 -11.14
CA GLY A 253 12.22 -6.35 -11.23
C GLY A 253 12.73 -5.32 -10.21
N LEU A 254 11.99 -4.22 -10.01
CA LEU A 254 12.31 -3.23 -8.98
C LEU A 254 12.23 -3.80 -7.58
N ALA A 255 11.24 -4.66 -7.29
CA ALA A 255 11.12 -5.33 -5.99
C ALA A 255 12.32 -6.25 -5.72
N MET A 256 12.79 -7.00 -6.72
CA MET A 256 13.96 -7.88 -6.58
C MET A 256 15.28 -7.11 -6.37
N ILE A 257 15.36 -5.85 -6.79
CA ILE A 257 16.54 -5.00 -6.53
C ILE A 257 16.45 -4.34 -5.14
N ALA A 258 15.23 -4.13 -4.65
CA ALA A 258 14.95 -3.43 -3.41
C ALA A 258 14.96 -4.33 -2.15
N ILE A 259 15.00 -5.65 -2.32
CA ILE A 259 15.04 -6.67 -1.25
C ILE A 259 16.37 -7.41 -1.36
#